data_AF-A0A9D6P3G1-F1
#
_entry.id   AF-A0A9D6P3G1-F1
#
_cell.length_a   1.000
_cell.length_b   1.000
_cell.length_c   1.000
_cell.angle_alpha   90.00
_cell.angle_beta   90.00
_cell.angle_gamma   90.00
#
_symmetry.space_group_name_H-M   'P 1'
#
loop_
_entity.id
_entity.type
_entity.pdbx_description
1 polymer ?
#
loop_
_entity_poly.entity_id
_entity_poly.type
_entity_poly.pdbx_seq_one_letter_code
_entity_poly.pdbx_strand_id
1 'polypeptide(L)'
;MPKLSSLFDSFDNLDQILPEAVASWLKPVPAIPQVENYLANKILYPQTLPQTEFDMQMDLAILREALKINGPKPGLGENSPENSLLGDNPFLNIVLRKVLIPAKFLNFTPNLAVLTQVFIDALLLDRRKEDTFEDLWTVVLINDTDEIVGSIMMAQFNNNDGVMDLKLLGKNYRITKGNIIVVPCSANRCEIAYKLQNGHVLGKNENAVEVYGGNLGIVIDGRSL
;
A
#
# COMPACT_ATOMS: atom_id res chain seq x y z
N MET A 1 8.62 28.06 -18.37
CA MET A 1 9.13 27.84 -17.01
C MET A 1 8.99 26.36 -16.69
N PRO A 2 10.00 25.68 -16.11
CA PRO A 2 9.83 24.29 -15.70
C PRO A 2 8.71 24.20 -14.64
N LYS A 3 7.74 23.31 -14.86
CA LYS A 3 6.64 23.06 -13.93
C LYS A 3 7.23 22.37 -12.70
N LEU A 4 7.09 22.96 -11.51
CA LEU A 4 7.47 22.30 -10.26
C LEU A 4 6.60 21.04 -10.11
N SER A 5 7.26 19.90 -9.87
CA SER A 5 6.57 18.63 -9.70
C SER A 5 5.84 18.56 -8.36
N SER A 6 4.67 17.94 -8.34
CA SER A 6 3.86 17.65 -7.16
C SER A 6 3.69 16.13 -6.97
N LEU A 7 3.46 15.72 -5.72
CA LEU A 7 2.97 14.39 -5.37
C LEU A 7 1.67 14.05 -6.11
N PHE A 8 0.81 15.05 -6.32
CA PHE A 8 -0.53 14.85 -6.88
C PHE A 8 -0.66 15.16 -8.37
N ASP A 9 0.43 15.48 -9.07
CA ASP A 9 0.43 15.77 -10.52
C ASP A 9 -0.11 14.62 -11.38
N SER A 10 -0.23 13.41 -10.81
CA SER A 10 -0.69 12.20 -11.50
C SER A 10 -2.16 11.87 -11.22
N PHE A 11 -2.90 12.77 -10.55
CA PHE A 11 -4.31 12.59 -10.20
C PHE A 11 -5.13 13.80 -10.63
N ASP A 12 -6.01 13.62 -11.61
CA ASP A 12 -6.85 14.70 -12.16
C ASP A 12 -8.20 14.86 -11.43
N ASN A 13 -8.46 14.03 -10.41
CA ASN A 13 -9.75 13.87 -9.74
C ASN A 13 -9.67 14.06 -8.22
N LEU A 14 -8.72 14.88 -7.75
CA LEU A 14 -8.60 15.21 -6.33
C LEU A 14 -9.84 15.91 -5.78
N ASP A 15 -10.59 16.63 -6.62
CA ASP A 15 -11.87 17.28 -6.30
C ASP A 15 -12.99 16.29 -5.96
N GLN A 16 -12.85 15.01 -6.31
CA GLN A 16 -13.80 13.95 -5.98
C GLN A 16 -13.54 13.30 -4.62
N ILE A 17 -12.43 13.64 -3.95
CA ILE A 17 -12.09 13.11 -2.63
C ILE A 17 -12.98 13.78 -1.58
N LEU A 18 -13.74 12.96 -0.85
CA LEU A 18 -14.55 13.44 0.27
C LEU A 18 -13.66 13.79 1.48
N PRO A 19 -13.81 15.00 2.07
CA PRO A 19 -13.08 15.39 3.27
C PRO A 19 -13.23 14.41 4.44
N GLU A 20 -14.40 13.79 4.60
CA GLU A 20 -14.68 12.81 5.65
C GLU A 20 -13.84 11.54 5.48
N ALA A 21 -13.61 11.11 4.23
CA ALA A 21 -12.80 9.93 3.94
C ALA A 21 -11.34 10.16 4.38
N VAL A 22 -10.80 11.35 4.09
CA VAL A 22 -9.48 11.78 4.54
C VAL A 22 -9.42 11.90 6.06
N ALA A 23 -10.40 12.57 6.69
CA ALA A 23 -10.44 12.79 8.14
C ALA A 23 -10.47 11.48 8.94
N SER A 24 -11.18 10.47 8.44
CA SER A 24 -11.36 9.17 9.11
C SER A 24 -10.07 8.39 9.35
N TRP A 25 -9.02 8.67 8.56
CA TRP A 25 -7.72 8.01 8.67
C TRP A 25 -6.76 8.74 9.61
N LEU A 26 -7.03 10.01 9.93
CA LEU A 26 -6.16 10.86 10.74
C LEU A 26 -6.41 10.68 12.25
N LYS A 27 -5.34 10.77 13.04
CA LYS A 27 -5.39 10.67 14.50
C LYS A 27 -4.58 11.81 15.16
N PRO A 28 -5.21 12.72 15.92
CA PRO A 28 -6.66 12.83 16.18
C PRO A 28 -7.43 13.20 14.91
N VAL A 29 -8.72 12.87 14.87
CA VAL A 29 -9.60 13.21 13.75
C VAL A 29 -9.78 14.74 13.69
N PRO A 30 -9.35 15.42 12.60
CA PRO A 30 -9.50 16.86 12.47
C PRO A 30 -10.95 17.28 12.20
N ALA A 31 -11.23 18.57 12.38
CA ALA A 31 -12.50 19.14 11.97
C ALA A 31 -12.63 19.14 10.44
N ILE A 32 -13.79 18.76 9.90
CA ILE A 32 -14.02 18.66 8.46
C ILE A 32 -13.66 19.94 7.69
N PRO A 33 -14.02 21.16 8.15
CA PRO A 33 -13.62 22.39 7.45
C PRO A 33 -12.10 22.59 7.34
N GLN A 34 -11.31 22.03 8.26
CA GLN A 34 -9.85 22.06 8.16
C GLN A 34 -9.36 21.19 7.00
N VAL A 35 -9.95 20.00 6.84
CA VAL A 35 -9.63 19.06 5.77
C VAL A 35 -10.06 19.61 4.41
N GLU A 36 -11.26 20.18 4.33
CA GLU A 36 -11.76 20.86 3.13
C GLU A 36 -10.81 21.96 2.66
N ASN A 37 -10.42 22.85 3.58
CA ASN A 37 -9.50 23.94 3.26
C ASN A 37 -8.13 23.42 2.81
N TYR A 38 -7.63 22.37 3.45
CA TYR A 38 -6.36 21.75 3.08
C TYR A 38 -6.42 21.13 1.68
N LEU A 39 -7.47 20.36 1.40
CA LEU A 39 -7.67 19.73 0.09
C LEU A 39 -7.85 20.78 -1.01
N ALA A 40 -8.65 21.82 -0.78
CA ALA A 40 -8.83 22.93 -1.71
C ALA A 40 -7.49 23.63 -2.01
N ASN A 41 -6.68 23.88 -0.98
CA ASN A 41 -5.34 24.45 -1.17
C ASN A 41 -4.42 23.53 -1.97
N LYS A 42 -4.50 22.20 -1.78
CA LYS A 42 -3.70 21.25 -2.57
C LYS A 42 -4.15 21.18 -4.02
N ILE A 43 -5.44 21.30 -4.31
CA ILE A 43 -5.96 21.38 -5.67
C ILE A 43 -5.49 22.68 -6.36
N LEU A 44 -5.59 23.82 -5.67
CA LEU A 44 -5.19 25.13 -6.21
C LEU A 44 -3.67 25.30 -6.31
N TYR A 45 -2.92 24.71 -5.38
CA TYR A 45 -1.47 24.85 -5.24
C TYR A 45 -0.81 23.49 -5.00
N PRO A 46 -0.80 22.59 -6.00
CA PRO A 46 -0.32 21.21 -5.85
C PRO A 46 1.17 21.13 -5.49
N GLN A 47 1.96 22.14 -5.83
CA GLN A 47 3.39 22.23 -5.50
C GLN A 47 3.69 22.53 -4.03
N THR A 48 2.68 22.76 -3.19
CA THR A 48 2.88 23.06 -1.77
C THR A 48 3.37 21.82 -1.02
N LEU A 49 4.46 21.98 -0.27
CA LEU A 49 5.05 20.92 0.55
C LEU A 49 4.50 20.96 1.98
N PRO A 50 4.30 19.80 2.62
CA PRO A 50 3.89 19.73 4.02
C PRO A 50 4.99 20.29 4.92
N GLN A 51 4.63 21.14 5.89
CA GLN A 51 5.59 21.75 6.81
C GLN A 51 5.63 21.06 8.18
N THR A 52 4.53 20.43 8.56
CA THR A 52 4.41 19.68 9.82
C THR A 52 4.21 18.19 9.57
N GLU A 53 4.43 17.38 10.60
CA GLU A 53 4.12 15.95 10.55
C GLU A 53 2.63 15.71 10.28
N PHE A 54 1.76 16.55 10.85
CA PHE A 54 0.32 16.46 10.61
C PHE A 54 -0.03 16.79 9.15
N ASP A 55 0.62 17.80 8.55
CA ASP A 55 0.45 18.09 7.12
C ASP A 55 0.88 16.89 6.26
N MET A 56 1.99 16.23 6.62
CA MET A 56 2.43 15.02 5.93
C MET A 56 1.40 13.89 6.06
N GLN A 57 0.81 13.73 7.24
CA GLN A 57 -0.28 12.76 7.44
C GLN A 57 -1.51 13.12 6.58
N MET A 58 -1.87 14.40 6.45
CA MET A 58 -2.93 14.85 5.53
C MET A 58 -2.59 14.53 4.07
N ASP A 59 -1.38 14.82 3.62
CA ASP A 59 -0.93 14.50 2.25
C ASP A 59 -1.00 12.98 1.98
N LEU A 60 -0.58 12.15 2.93
CA LEU A 60 -0.65 10.68 2.82
C LEU A 60 -2.11 10.17 2.83
N ALA A 61 -2.98 10.80 3.61
CA ALA A 61 -4.40 10.50 3.64
C ALA A 61 -5.08 10.84 2.30
N ILE A 62 -4.76 12.01 1.72
CA ILE A 62 -5.23 12.42 0.40
C ILE A 62 -4.68 11.45 -0.66
N LEU A 63 -3.40 11.08 -0.58
CA LEU A 63 -2.80 10.10 -1.51
C LEU A 63 -3.53 8.76 -1.45
N ARG A 64 -3.88 8.27 -0.25
CA ARG A 64 -4.65 7.04 -0.08
C ARG A 64 -5.99 7.12 -0.83
N GLU A 65 -6.74 8.20 -0.64
CA GLU A 65 -8.04 8.36 -1.31
C GLU A 65 -7.88 8.55 -2.83
N ALA A 66 -6.87 9.29 -3.27
CA ALA A 66 -6.56 9.43 -4.70
C ALA A 66 -6.26 8.06 -5.34
N LEU A 67 -5.46 7.21 -4.67
CA LEU A 67 -5.18 5.85 -5.12
C LEU A 67 -6.44 4.97 -5.16
N LYS A 68 -7.38 5.14 -4.21
CA LYS A 68 -8.65 4.42 -4.19
C LYS A 68 -9.55 4.77 -5.38
N ILE A 69 -9.71 6.06 -5.67
CA ILE A 69 -10.58 6.53 -6.77
C ILE A 69 -10.01 6.07 -8.12
N ASN A 70 -8.69 6.06 -8.26
CA ASN A 70 -7.97 5.60 -9.46
C ASN A 70 -7.61 4.11 -9.40
N GLY A 71 -8.12 3.39 -8.39
CA GLY A 71 -7.91 1.97 -8.17
C GLY A 71 -8.65 1.09 -9.17
N PRO A 72 -8.39 -0.23 -9.17
CA PRO A 72 -9.16 -1.16 -10.00
C PRO A 72 -10.61 -1.14 -9.53
N LYS A 73 -11.54 -0.78 -10.41
CA LYS A 73 -12.96 -0.68 -10.05
C LYS A 73 -13.62 -2.06 -10.09
N PRO A 74 -14.20 -2.55 -8.98
CA PRO A 74 -14.91 -3.83 -8.98
C PRO A 74 -16.12 -3.76 -9.92
N GLY A 75 -16.17 -4.65 -10.93
CA GLY A 75 -17.30 -4.78 -11.86
C GLY A 75 -17.14 -4.17 -13.24
N LEU A 76 -15.99 -3.58 -13.60
CA LEU A 76 -15.69 -3.09 -14.96
C LEU A 76 -14.89 -4.08 -15.82
N GLY A 77 -14.59 -5.26 -15.28
CA GLY A 77 -13.60 -6.22 -15.82
C GLY A 77 -14.03 -7.13 -16.96
N GLU A 78 -15.12 -6.88 -17.69
CA GLU A 78 -15.51 -7.80 -18.79
C GLU A 78 -15.77 -7.13 -20.15
N ASN A 79 -15.89 -5.80 -20.26
CA ASN A 79 -16.34 -5.16 -21.51
C ASN A 79 -15.52 -3.94 -22.01
N SER A 80 -14.33 -3.67 -21.46
CA SER A 80 -13.45 -2.61 -21.96
C SER A 80 -12.37 -3.22 -22.89
N PRO A 81 -12.42 -3.02 -24.23
CA PRO A 81 -11.55 -3.72 -25.18
C PRO A 81 -10.13 -3.12 -25.30
N GLU A 82 -9.82 -2.07 -24.55
CA GLU A 82 -8.55 -1.35 -24.71
C GLU A 82 -7.59 -1.72 -23.58
N ASN A 83 -6.63 -2.60 -23.90
CA ASN A 83 -5.39 -2.90 -23.16
C ASN A 83 -5.45 -3.82 -21.93
N SER A 84 -6.21 -4.92 -22.01
CA SER A 84 -6.27 -5.99 -20.99
C SER A 84 -4.95 -6.77 -20.72
N LEU A 85 -3.80 -6.36 -21.27
CA LEU A 85 -2.48 -6.98 -21.02
C LEU A 85 -1.61 -6.19 -20.02
N LEU A 86 -1.94 -4.92 -19.77
CA LEU A 86 -1.29 -4.05 -18.79
C LEU A 86 -2.43 -3.41 -17.98
N GLY A 87 -2.81 -4.06 -16.88
CA GLY A 87 -4.05 -3.80 -16.14
C GLY A 87 -4.35 -2.32 -15.88
N ASP A 88 -5.65 -2.01 -15.82
CA ASP A 88 -6.30 -0.70 -15.75
C ASP A 88 -5.85 0.27 -14.64
N ASN A 89 -4.81 -0.06 -13.87
CA ASN A 89 -4.27 0.75 -12.78
C ASN A 89 -2.74 0.89 -12.89
N PRO A 90 -2.19 2.12 -13.03
CA PRO A 90 -0.74 2.35 -13.12
C PRO A 90 0.02 1.99 -11.83
N PHE A 91 -0.68 1.78 -10.72
CA PHE A 91 -0.15 1.50 -9.39
C PHE A 91 -0.30 0.04 -8.96
N LEU A 92 -1.06 -0.78 -9.71
CA LEU A 92 -1.34 -2.16 -9.34
C LEU A 92 -1.42 -3.08 -10.55
N ASN A 93 -0.50 -4.05 -10.62
CA ASN A 93 -0.61 -5.16 -11.55
C ASN A 93 -1.13 -6.40 -10.82
N ILE A 94 -2.42 -6.69 -11.00
CA ILE A 94 -3.10 -7.80 -10.33
C ILE A 94 -2.53 -9.14 -10.80
N VAL A 95 -2.35 -9.33 -12.11
CA VAL A 95 -1.88 -10.59 -12.71
C VAL A 95 -0.49 -10.98 -12.21
N LEU A 96 0.43 -10.01 -12.16
CA LEU A 96 1.79 -10.22 -11.70
C LEU A 96 1.96 -10.04 -10.19
N ARG A 97 0.87 -9.71 -9.47
CA ARG A 97 0.87 -9.43 -8.03
C ARG A 97 1.91 -8.38 -7.65
N LYS A 98 1.93 -7.25 -8.37
CA LYS A 98 2.86 -6.13 -8.13
C LYS A 98 2.13 -4.87 -7.69
N VAL A 99 2.63 -4.25 -6.63
CA VAL A 99 2.35 -2.86 -6.27
C VAL A 99 3.44 -2.00 -6.90
N LEU A 100 3.02 -1.04 -7.72
CA LEU A 100 3.91 -0.17 -8.49
C LEU A 100 3.89 1.23 -7.87
N ILE A 101 4.99 1.61 -7.22
CA ILE A 101 5.12 2.91 -6.54
C ILE A 101 6.04 3.81 -7.38
N PRO A 102 5.58 4.97 -7.89
CA PRO A 102 6.47 5.89 -8.58
C PRO A 102 7.62 6.33 -7.68
N ALA A 103 8.86 6.11 -8.10
CA ALA A 103 10.03 6.46 -7.28
C ALA A 103 10.06 7.95 -6.90
N LYS A 104 9.51 8.82 -7.77
CA LYS A 104 9.35 10.27 -7.51
C LYS A 104 8.53 10.59 -6.26
N PHE A 105 7.66 9.69 -5.78
CA PHE A 105 6.89 9.91 -4.55
C PHE A 105 7.80 9.95 -3.32
N LEU A 106 8.97 9.29 -3.36
CA LEU A 106 9.95 9.34 -2.28
C LEU A 106 10.61 10.72 -2.11
N ASN A 107 10.51 11.60 -3.12
CA ASN A 107 10.93 13.00 -2.99
C ASN A 107 10.02 13.80 -2.05
N PHE A 108 8.77 13.34 -1.85
CA PHE A 108 7.77 13.97 -0.99
C PHE A 108 7.56 13.18 0.30
N THR A 109 7.61 11.85 0.22
CA THR A 109 7.51 10.93 1.37
C THR A 109 8.72 10.00 1.39
N PRO A 110 9.85 10.40 2.00
CA PRO A 110 11.10 9.61 1.96
C PRO A 110 11.01 8.24 2.66
N ASN A 111 9.99 8.03 3.49
CA ASN A 111 9.79 6.77 4.20
C ASN A 111 9.02 5.76 3.32
N LEU A 112 9.78 4.86 2.68
CA LEU A 112 9.22 3.81 1.80
C LEU A 112 8.23 2.87 2.52
N ALA A 113 8.43 2.60 3.80
CA ALA A 113 7.51 1.74 4.56
C ALA A 113 6.14 2.40 4.75
N VAL A 114 6.14 3.69 5.14
CA VAL A 114 4.91 4.48 5.28
C VAL A 114 4.21 4.63 3.92
N LEU A 115 4.97 4.91 2.87
CA LEU A 115 4.42 5.01 1.52
C LEU A 115 3.81 3.67 1.06
N THR A 116 4.50 2.55 1.30
CA THR A 116 3.97 1.21 0.98
C THR A 116 2.68 0.93 1.75
N GLN A 117 2.60 1.30 3.03
CA GLN A 117 1.38 1.16 3.81
C GLN A 117 0.20 1.94 3.21
N VAL A 118 0.42 3.15 2.68
CA VAL A 118 -0.62 3.92 1.98
C VAL A 118 -1.15 3.16 0.76
N PHE A 119 -0.27 2.52 -0.02
CA PHE A 119 -0.68 1.72 -1.17
C PHE A 119 -1.44 0.46 -0.76
N ILE A 120 -1.03 -0.21 0.33
CA ILE A 120 -1.76 -1.36 0.88
C ILE A 120 -3.16 -0.94 1.31
N ASP A 121 -3.27 0.14 2.08
CA ASP A 121 -4.53 0.67 2.62
C ASP A 121 -5.48 1.16 1.53
N ALA A 122 -4.94 1.58 0.38
CA ALA A 122 -5.72 2.05 -0.76
C ALA A 122 -6.15 0.91 -1.71
N LEU A 123 -5.23 -0.01 -2.02
CA LEU A 123 -5.38 -0.91 -3.18
C LEU A 123 -5.60 -2.38 -2.79
N LEU A 124 -5.17 -2.80 -1.60
CA LEU A 124 -5.16 -4.21 -1.20
C LEU A 124 -6.13 -4.50 -0.05
N LEU A 125 -6.23 -3.60 0.95
CA LEU A 125 -6.92 -3.88 2.21
C LEU A 125 -8.41 -4.21 2.04
N ASP A 126 -9.11 -3.43 1.22
CA ASP A 126 -10.56 -3.59 0.99
C ASP A 126 -10.87 -4.48 -0.23
N ARG A 127 -9.86 -5.06 -0.86
CA ARG A 127 -10.01 -5.83 -2.10
C ARG A 127 -10.55 -7.23 -1.80
N ARG A 128 -11.58 -7.65 -2.54
CA ARG A 128 -12.07 -9.04 -2.51
C ARG A 128 -11.01 -9.95 -3.11
N LYS A 129 -10.60 -10.96 -2.36
CA LYS A 129 -9.63 -11.95 -2.82
C LYS A 129 -10.31 -12.98 -3.71
N GLU A 130 -9.76 -13.18 -4.91
CA GLU A 130 -10.27 -14.17 -5.87
C GLU A 130 -9.54 -15.51 -5.76
N ASP A 131 -8.31 -15.49 -5.22
CA ASP A 131 -7.50 -16.67 -4.95
C ASP A 131 -6.65 -16.50 -3.68
N THR A 132 -5.95 -17.57 -3.29
CA THR A 132 -5.05 -17.56 -2.12
C THR A 132 -3.67 -16.97 -2.41
N PHE A 133 -3.27 -16.81 -3.67
CA PHE A 133 -1.99 -16.22 -4.06
C PHE A 133 -1.98 -14.69 -3.91
N GLU A 134 -3.16 -14.09 -3.80
CA GLU A 134 -3.35 -12.67 -3.43
C GLU A 134 -2.92 -12.33 -2.00
N ASP A 135 -2.40 -13.31 -1.26
CA ASP A 135 -1.72 -13.09 0.02
C ASP A 135 -0.27 -12.61 -0.13
N LEU A 136 0.32 -12.65 -1.34
CA LEU A 136 1.71 -12.25 -1.56
C LEU A 136 1.84 -11.30 -2.75
N TRP A 137 2.43 -10.13 -2.50
CA TRP A 137 2.67 -9.10 -3.52
C TRP A 137 4.13 -8.67 -3.53
N THR A 138 4.64 -8.28 -4.70
CA THR A 138 5.95 -7.66 -4.86
C THR A 138 5.80 -6.15 -4.90
N VAL A 139 6.67 -5.41 -4.21
CA VAL A 139 6.72 -3.95 -4.26
C VAL A 139 7.82 -3.52 -5.23
N VAL A 140 7.46 -2.70 -6.21
CA VAL A 140 8.37 -2.22 -7.25
C VAL A 140 8.34 -0.69 -7.26
N LEU A 141 9.52 -0.08 -7.19
CA LEU A 141 9.68 1.33 -7.51
C LEU A 141 9.78 1.49 -9.03
N ILE A 142 8.90 2.29 -9.62
CA ILE A 142 8.87 2.55 -11.06
C ILE A 142 9.48 3.93 -11.38
N ASN A 143 10.39 3.95 -12.34
CA ASN A 143 10.99 5.13 -12.97
C ASN A 143 11.55 4.72 -14.36
N ASP A 144 12.72 5.21 -14.76
CA ASP A 144 13.42 4.74 -15.97
C ASP A 144 13.90 3.28 -15.88
N THR A 145 14.16 2.78 -14.66
CA THR A 145 14.60 1.42 -14.35
C THR A 145 13.85 0.87 -13.13
N ASP A 146 12.90 -0.04 -13.36
CA ASP A 146 12.13 -0.67 -12.28
C ASP A 146 13.04 -1.38 -11.26
N GLU A 147 12.81 -1.10 -9.97
CA GLU A 147 13.54 -1.69 -8.86
C GLU A 147 12.59 -2.48 -7.95
N ILE A 148 12.86 -3.77 -7.74
CA ILE A 148 12.15 -4.54 -6.71
C ILE A 148 12.74 -4.18 -5.35
N VAL A 149 11.90 -3.65 -4.46
CA VAL A 149 12.35 -3.14 -3.16
C VAL A 149 11.90 -3.98 -1.97
N GLY A 150 10.93 -4.86 -2.15
CA GLY A 150 10.40 -5.71 -1.08
C GLY A 150 9.19 -6.54 -1.49
N SER A 151 8.59 -7.18 -0.50
CA SER A 151 7.35 -7.94 -0.63
C SER A 151 6.33 -7.55 0.42
N ILE A 152 5.05 -7.77 0.14
CA ILE A 152 3.94 -7.66 1.07
C ILE A 152 3.34 -9.05 1.25
N MET A 153 3.19 -9.49 2.49
CA MET A 153 2.51 -10.72 2.86
C MET A 153 1.27 -10.36 3.69
N MET A 154 0.10 -10.74 3.20
CA MET A 154 -1.19 -10.49 3.84
C MET A 154 -1.65 -11.74 4.59
N ALA A 155 -1.57 -11.71 5.91
CA ALA A 155 -2.06 -12.77 6.78
C ALA A 155 -3.59 -12.66 6.95
N GLN A 156 -4.29 -13.77 6.71
CA GLN A 156 -5.73 -13.88 6.93
C GLN A 156 -5.99 -14.54 8.28
N PHE A 157 -6.68 -13.84 9.19
CA PHE A 157 -7.01 -14.35 10.51
C PHE A 157 -8.52 -14.55 10.66
N ASN A 158 -8.92 -15.80 10.85
CA ASN A 158 -10.33 -16.20 10.99
C ASN A 158 -10.97 -15.56 12.23
N ASN A 159 -10.20 -15.38 13.31
CA ASN A 159 -10.67 -14.94 14.62
C ASN A 159 -9.80 -13.83 15.21
N ASN A 160 -10.27 -13.16 16.26
CA ASN A 160 -9.55 -12.05 16.91
C ASN A 160 -8.30 -12.47 17.71
N ASP A 161 -8.13 -13.76 17.96
CA ASP A 161 -6.96 -14.35 18.63
C ASP A 161 -5.91 -14.89 17.65
N GLY A 162 -6.03 -14.54 16.36
CA GLY A 162 -5.09 -14.95 15.32
C GLY A 162 -3.66 -14.45 15.59
N VAL A 163 -2.71 -15.38 15.48
CA VAL A 163 -1.27 -15.13 15.70
C VAL A 163 -0.46 -15.79 14.59
N MET A 164 0.52 -15.09 14.06
CA MET A 164 1.53 -15.60 13.15
C MET A 164 2.90 -15.54 13.82
N ASP A 165 3.54 -16.70 13.95
CA ASP A 165 4.95 -16.82 14.29
C ASP A 165 5.74 -16.93 12.98
N LEU A 166 6.61 -15.96 12.71
CA LEU A 166 7.45 -15.87 11.52
C LEU A 166 8.92 -15.97 11.89
N LYS A 167 9.69 -16.75 11.13
CA LYS A 167 11.13 -16.89 11.26
C LYS A 167 11.81 -16.42 10.00
N LEU A 168 12.75 -15.49 10.15
CA LEU A 168 13.57 -14.95 9.07
C LEU A 168 14.99 -14.72 9.59
N LEU A 169 16.00 -15.22 8.88
CA LEU A 169 17.42 -15.01 9.20
C LEU A 169 17.76 -15.33 10.68
N GLY A 170 17.15 -16.39 11.22
CA GLY A 170 17.33 -16.82 12.61
C GLY A 170 16.61 -15.97 13.67
N LYS A 171 15.91 -14.90 13.29
CA LYS A 171 15.07 -14.10 14.17
C LYS A 171 13.62 -14.55 14.09
N ASN A 172 12.94 -14.52 15.24
CA ASN A 172 11.51 -14.80 15.34
C ASN A 172 10.74 -13.49 15.50
N TYR A 173 9.65 -13.38 14.77
CA TYR A 173 8.72 -12.28 14.76
C TYR A 173 7.34 -12.84 15.09
N ARG A 174 6.56 -12.09 15.87
CA ARG A 174 5.20 -12.46 16.22
C ARG A 174 4.26 -11.35 15.75
N ILE A 175 3.31 -11.71 14.89
CA ILE A 175 2.31 -10.80 14.35
C ILE A 175 0.96 -11.23 14.90
N THR A 176 0.23 -10.28 15.47
CA THR A 176 -1.14 -10.48 15.94
C THR A 176 -2.11 -9.82 14.96
N LYS A 177 -3.35 -10.31 14.93
CA LYS A 177 -4.40 -9.65 14.14
C LYS A 177 -4.50 -8.15 14.45
N GLY A 178 -4.70 -7.35 13.40
CA GLY A 178 -4.85 -5.91 13.48
C GLY A 178 -3.51 -5.13 13.41
N ASN A 179 -2.38 -5.84 13.37
CA ASN A 179 -1.06 -5.22 13.27
C ASN A 179 -0.47 -5.35 11.86
N ILE A 180 0.33 -4.35 11.50
CA ILE A 180 1.21 -4.38 10.34
C ILE A 180 2.64 -4.19 10.85
N ILE A 181 3.57 -4.96 10.32
CA ILE A 181 4.99 -4.83 10.67
C ILE A 181 5.86 -4.86 9.41
N VAL A 182 7.01 -4.21 9.48
CA VAL A 182 8.05 -4.31 8.45
C VAL A 182 9.19 -5.14 9.02
N VAL A 183 9.46 -6.26 8.38
CA VAL A 183 10.54 -7.16 8.73
C VAL A 183 11.72 -6.88 7.80
N PRO A 184 12.86 -6.38 8.30
CA PRO A 184 13.98 -6.01 7.45
C PRO A 184 14.61 -7.25 6.82
N CYS A 185 14.82 -7.20 5.50
CA CYS A 185 15.60 -8.20 4.78
C CYS A 185 16.34 -7.55 3.61
N SER A 186 17.62 -7.24 3.80
CA SER A 186 18.43 -6.53 2.81
C SER A 186 18.91 -7.40 1.64
N ALA A 187 18.75 -8.72 1.72
CA ALA A 187 19.03 -9.60 0.59
C ALA A 187 17.95 -9.47 -0.49
N ASN A 188 18.32 -9.63 -1.76
CA ASN A 188 17.37 -9.57 -2.88
C ASN A 188 16.24 -10.59 -2.72
N ARG A 189 16.55 -11.76 -2.14
CA ARG A 189 15.58 -12.80 -1.83
C ARG A 189 15.82 -13.37 -0.44
N CYS A 190 14.74 -13.70 0.23
CA CYS A 190 14.71 -14.11 1.61
C CYS A 190 13.75 -15.28 1.79
N GLU A 191 14.21 -16.33 2.46
CA GLU A 191 13.32 -17.41 2.87
C GLU A 191 12.66 -17.05 4.21
N ILE A 192 11.34 -17.05 4.22
CA ILE A 192 10.53 -16.92 5.43
C ILE A 192 9.85 -18.25 5.73
N ALA A 193 9.94 -18.67 6.99
CA ALA A 193 9.12 -19.76 7.51
C ALA A 193 8.07 -19.17 8.43
N TYR A 194 6.82 -19.60 8.30
CA TYR A 194 5.73 -19.11 9.14
C TYR A 194 4.85 -20.22 9.67
N LYS A 195 4.21 -19.94 10.81
CA LYS A 195 3.15 -20.73 11.40
C LYS A 195 2.05 -19.81 11.92
N LEU A 196 0.84 -19.96 11.40
CA LEU A 196 -0.35 -19.24 11.81
C LEU A 196 -1.23 -20.12 12.70
N GLN A 197 -1.74 -19.50 13.77
CA GLN A 197 -2.81 -20.00 14.60
C GLN A 197 -4.09 -19.26 14.18
N ASN A 198 -5.17 -20.00 13.90
CA ASN A 198 -6.46 -19.46 13.48
C ASN A 198 -6.39 -18.54 12.24
N GLY A 199 -5.60 -18.94 11.24
CA GLY A 199 -5.42 -18.17 10.02
C GLY A 199 -4.64 -18.91 8.94
N HIS A 200 -4.43 -18.25 7.82
CA HIS A 200 -3.64 -18.76 6.72
C HIS A 200 -2.97 -17.65 5.91
N VAL A 201 -1.92 -18.04 5.20
CA VAL A 201 -1.24 -17.29 4.15
C VAL A 201 -1.04 -18.27 3.00
N LEU A 202 -1.37 -17.88 1.77
CA LEU A 202 -1.30 -18.75 0.59
C LEU A 202 -2.09 -20.05 0.76
N GLY A 203 -3.22 -19.98 1.48
CA GLY A 203 -4.07 -21.14 1.80
C GLY A 203 -3.46 -22.13 2.80
N LYS A 204 -2.30 -21.82 3.39
CA LYS A 204 -1.62 -22.68 4.36
C LYS A 204 -1.48 -22.00 5.72
N ASN A 205 -1.58 -22.79 6.78
CA ASN A 205 -1.29 -22.34 8.15
C ASN A 205 0.20 -22.42 8.48
N GLU A 206 0.97 -23.29 7.82
CA GLU A 206 2.41 -23.41 8.03
C GLU A 206 3.11 -23.67 6.69
N ASN A 207 4.14 -22.89 6.38
CA ASN A 207 4.93 -23.06 5.17
C ASN A 207 6.28 -22.34 5.25
N ALA A 208 7.17 -22.67 4.33
CA ALA A 208 8.34 -21.86 4.00
C ALA A 208 8.23 -21.36 2.56
N VAL A 209 8.52 -20.08 2.33
CA VAL A 209 8.45 -19.45 1.01
C VAL A 209 9.60 -18.49 0.80
N GLU A 210 10.07 -18.39 -0.44
CA GLU A 210 11.04 -17.38 -0.87
C GLU A 210 10.29 -16.13 -1.33
N VAL A 211 10.68 -14.98 -0.80
CA VAL A 211 10.11 -13.67 -1.14
C VAL A 211 11.20 -12.67 -1.49
N TYR A 212 10.84 -11.60 -2.18
CA TYR A 212 11.77 -10.49 -2.42
C TYR A 212 11.98 -9.68 -1.15
N GLY A 213 13.24 -9.48 -0.79
CA GLY A 213 13.65 -8.48 0.19
C GLY A 213 14.00 -7.17 -0.52
N GLY A 214 15.07 -6.52 -0.06
CA GLY A 214 15.56 -5.25 -0.58
C GLY A 214 15.48 -4.14 0.47
N ASN A 215 15.42 -2.90 0.01
CA ASN A 215 15.46 -1.73 0.89
C ASN A 215 14.20 -1.58 1.77
N LEU A 216 13.05 -2.09 1.36
CA LEU A 216 11.84 -2.18 2.18
C LEU A 216 11.87 -3.41 3.11
N GLY A 217 12.42 -4.53 2.63
CA GLY A 217 12.27 -5.83 3.29
C GLY A 217 10.90 -6.44 3.02
N ILE A 218 10.25 -6.97 4.06
CA ILE A 218 8.98 -7.68 3.95
C ILE A 218 7.94 -7.00 4.85
N VAL A 219 6.86 -6.51 4.27
CA VAL A 219 5.71 -5.98 5.00
C VAL A 219 4.78 -7.14 5.32
N ILE A 220 4.52 -7.42 6.59
CA ILE A 220 3.53 -8.40 7.03
C ILE A 220 2.29 -7.64 7.49
N ASP A 221 1.20 -7.77 6.76
CA ASP A 221 -0.09 -7.17 7.09
C ASP A 221 -1.04 -8.21 7.69
N GLY A 222 -1.28 -8.09 9.00
CA GLY A 222 -2.21 -8.93 9.77
C GLY A 222 -3.58 -8.30 9.99
N ARG A 223 -3.94 -7.24 9.25
CA ARG A 223 -5.22 -6.52 9.43
C ARG A 223 -6.36 -7.13 8.63
N SER A 224 -6.08 -8.03 7.70
CA SER A 224 -7.11 -8.71 6.89
C SER A 224 -7.91 -9.73 7.72
N LEU A 225 -9.20 -9.81 7.43
CA LEU A 225 -10.14 -10.83 7.92
C LEU A 225 -10.15 -12.02 6.97
#